data_AF-A0A397WCI9-F1
#
_entry.id   AF-A0A397WCI9-F1
#
_cell.length_a   1.000
_cell.length_b   1.000
_cell.length_c   1.000
_cell.angle_alpha   90.00
_cell.angle_beta   90.00
_cell.angle_gamma   90.00
#
_symmetry.space_group_name_H-M   'P 1'
#
loop_
_entity.id
_entity.type
_entity.pdbx_description
1 polymer ?
#
loop_
_entity_poly.entity_id
_entity_poly.type
_entity_poly.pdbx_seq_one_letter_code
_entity_poly.pdbx_strand_id
1 'polypeptide(L)'
;MSNRGYYNAYGTECTSEEWDEYCRMPQVSEGETPREWKLRIWDRLMYFRDNDLLPEHSKKYLKARRLIRFPDSTSYAPEIGIAICFSCDQLVYANQRTTYMRNYNHIEMERHWSSSCTGNQFCDLNYEEYLKIKQKPNSTYNFNDEYALHKYGLWMTNAIRRIKRAREAGKKIRACAIIQRKWLEIFYRPEGMYATQLAKHYKLLWAVREEMRQVSNI
;
A
#
# COMPACT_ATOMS: atom_id res chain seq x y z
N MET A 1 -27.82 2.59 29.01
CA MET A 1 -28.01 3.78 28.15
C MET A 1 -26.82 3.82 27.20
N SER A 2 -27.06 3.81 25.89
CA SER A 2 -25.98 3.83 24.89
C SER A 2 -25.28 5.19 24.95
N ASN A 3 -24.06 5.25 25.47
CA ASN A 3 -23.18 6.44 25.52
C ASN A 3 -22.65 6.84 24.12
N ARG A 4 -23.47 6.70 23.07
CA ARG A 4 -23.13 7.20 21.73
C ARG A 4 -23.16 8.73 21.79
N GLY A 5 -22.05 9.38 21.42
CA GLY A 5 -21.97 10.82 21.23
C GLY A 5 -20.97 11.60 22.11
N TYR A 6 -20.26 10.95 23.04
CA TYR A 6 -19.27 11.66 23.89
C TYR A 6 -18.03 12.14 23.11
N TYR A 7 -17.71 11.52 21.98
CA TYR A 7 -16.51 11.82 21.18
C TYR A 7 -16.82 12.54 19.86
N ASN A 8 -17.99 13.19 19.77
CA ASN A 8 -18.38 13.99 18.60
C ASN A 8 -17.33 15.07 18.25
N ALA A 9 -16.59 15.59 19.25
CA ALA A 9 -15.50 16.53 19.04
C ALA A 9 -14.34 15.98 18.19
N TYR A 10 -14.22 14.65 18.08
CA TYR A 10 -13.26 13.95 17.23
C TYR A 10 -13.87 13.45 15.91
N GLY A 11 -15.12 13.84 15.62
CA GLY A 11 -15.85 13.47 14.41
C GLY A 11 -16.19 11.99 14.34
N THR A 12 -16.46 11.35 15.49
CA THR A 12 -16.84 9.93 15.58
C THR A 12 -18.01 9.72 16.55
N GLU A 13 -18.87 8.76 16.24
CA GLU A 13 -20.01 8.33 17.08
C GLU A 13 -19.67 7.15 18.01
N CYS A 14 -18.38 6.87 18.22
CA CYS A 14 -17.92 5.83 19.13
C CYS A 14 -18.57 5.94 20.51
N THR A 15 -18.91 4.78 21.08
CA THR A 15 -19.08 4.61 22.52
C THR A 15 -17.75 4.79 23.25
N SER A 16 -17.79 4.96 24.58
CA SER A 16 -16.58 5.03 25.41
C SER A 16 -15.73 3.76 25.30
N GLU A 17 -16.36 2.59 25.27
CA GLU A 17 -15.67 1.33 25.12
C GLU A 17 -14.98 1.22 23.76
N GLU A 18 -15.66 1.63 22.68
CA GLU A 18 -15.07 1.67 21.33
C GLU A 18 -13.92 2.67 21.24
N TRP A 19 -14.06 3.84 21.85
CA TRP A 19 -12.98 4.83 21.87
C TRP A 19 -11.72 4.30 22.57
N ASP A 20 -11.90 3.63 23.71
CA ASP A 20 -10.82 3.02 24.46
C ASP A 20 -10.12 1.91 23.67
N GLU A 21 -10.88 1.10 22.94
CA GLU A 21 -10.32 0.10 22.03
C GLU A 21 -9.54 0.74 20.89
N TYR A 22 -10.11 1.75 20.23
CA TYR A 22 -9.44 2.51 19.17
C TYR A 22 -8.11 3.08 19.66
N CYS A 23 -8.07 3.68 20.86
CA CYS A 23 -6.85 4.22 21.46
C CYS A 23 -5.76 3.16 21.69
N ARG A 24 -6.16 1.89 21.91
CA ARG A 24 -5.25 0.75 22.08
C ARG A 24 -4.77 0.13 20.77
N MET A 25 -5.53 0.25 19.67
CA MET A 25 -5.15 -0.37 18.39
C MET A 25 -3.77 0.07 17.86
N PRO A 26 -3.39 1.36 17.90
CA PRO A 26 -2.06 1.80 17.50
C PRO A 26 -0.91 1.16 18.28
N GLN A 27 -1.15 0.68 19.50
CA GLN A 27 -0.09 0.29 20.43
C GLN A 27 0.49 -1.07 20.02
N VAL A 28 1.77 -1.06 19.63
CA VAL A 28 2.55 -2.26 19.33
C VAL A 28 3.12 -2.81 20.63
N SER A 29 2.93 -4.11 20.84
CA SER A 29 3.42 -4.81 22.03
C SER A 29 4.93 -5.03 21.97
N GLU A 30 5.55 -5.29 23.11
CA GLU A 30 6.97 -5.64 23.14
C GLU A 30 7.22 -6.97 22.42
N GLY A 31 8.21 -7.00 21.53
CA GLY A 31 8.52 -8.18 20.70
C GLY A 31 7.56 -8.41 19.52
N GLU A 32 6.46 -7.67 19.42
CA GLU A 32 5.50 -7.81 18.34
C GLU A 32 6.03 -7.21 17.03
N THR A 33 6.06 -8.02 15.97
CA THR A 33 6.42 -7.55 14.64
C THR A 33 5.30 -6.68 14.04
N PRO A 34 5.60 -5.78 13.09
CA PRO A 34 4.59 -4.97 12.41
C PRO A 34 3.48 -5.80 11.75
N ARG A 35 3.81 -7.01 11.27
CA ARG A 35 2.86 -7.94 10.67
C ARG A 35 1.93 -8.53 11.72
N GLU A 36 2.46 -8.97 12.86
CA GLU A 36 1.66 -9.49 13.98
C GLU A 36 0.76 -8.41 14.56
N TRP A 37 1.27 -7.19 14.75
CA TRP A 37 0.48 -6.03 15.16
C TRP A 37 -0.71 -5.80 14.23
N LYS A 38 -0.46 -5.71 12.92
CA LYS A 38 -1.52 -5.53 11.93
C LYS A 38 -2.57 -6.63 12.04
N LEU A 39 -2.15 -7.90 12.12
CA LEU A 39 -3.05 -9.04 12.21
C LEU A 39 -3.90 -9.01 13.48
N ARG A 40 -3.29 -8.72 14.64
CA ARG A 40 -3.98 -8.64 15.93
C ARG A 40 -5.11 -7.62 15.92
N ILE A 41 -4.90 -6.46 15.30
CA ILE A 41 -5.90 -5.39 15.28
C ILE A 41 -6.83 -5.46 14.07
N TRP A 42 -6.58 -6.37 13.11
CA TRP A 42 -7.17 -6.29 11.77
C TRP A 42 -8.69 -6.34 11.78
N ASP A 43 -9.28 -7.37 12.41
CA ASP A 43 -10.73 -7.58 12.42
C ASP A 43 -11.44 -6.42 13.11
N ARG A 44 -10.87 -5.90 14.19
CA ARG A 44 -11.44 -4.76 14.90
C ARG A 44 -11.27 -3.47 14.11
N LEU A 45 -10.13 -3.25 13.48
CA LEU A 45 -9.92 -2.10 12.59
C LEU A 45 -10.92 -2.11 11.42
N MET A 46 -11.21 -3.29 10.86
CA MET A 46 -12.24 -3.44 9.82
C MET A 46 -13.63 -3.09 10.34
N TYR A 47 -14.02 -3.57 11.53
CA TYR A 47 -15.28 -3.14 12.17
C TYR A 47 -15.40 -1.62 12.27
N PHE A 48 -14.33 -0.92 12.69
CA PHE A 48 -14.35 0.54 12.79
C PHE A 48 -14.50 1.22 11.43
N ARG A 49 -13.87 0.67 10.39
CA ARG A 49 -13.98 1.19 9.01
C ARG A 49 -15.37 0.99 8.44
N ASP A 50 -15.91 -0.21 8.58
CA ASP A 50 -17.19 -0.60 7.97
C ASP A 50 -18.38 0.11 8.61
N ASN A 51 -18.23 0.58 9.86
CA ASN A 51 -19.25 1.32 10.60
C ASN A 51 -18.96 2.83 10.69
N ASP A 52 -18.00 3.35 9.93
CA ASP A 52 -17.55 4.78 9.95
C ASP A 52 -17.24 5.33 11.35
N LEU A 53 -16.69 4.49 12.23
CA LEU A 53 -16.37 4.82 13.62
C LEU A 53 -14.97 5.42 13.79
N LEU A 54 -14.17 5.49 12.72
CA LEU A 54 -12.85 6.08 12.79
C LEU A 54 -12.93 7.60 13.00
N PRO A 55 -12.07 8.17 13.87
CA PRO A 55 -11.96 9.62 14.01
C PRO A 55 -11.64 10.28 12.67
N GLU A 56 -12.12 11.50 12.46
CA GLU A 56 -12.01 12.22 11.17
C GLU A 56 -10.56 12.25 10.63
N HIS A 57 -9.60 12.57 11.50
CA HIS A 57 -8.18 12.66 11.13
C HIS A 57 -7.50 11.30 10.88
N SER A 58 -8.18 10.20 11.18
CA SER A 58 -7.64 8.84 11.11
C SER A 58 -8.27 8.01 10.01
N LYS A 59 -9.19 8.55 9.21
CA LYS A 59 -9.91 7.82 8.15
C LYS A 59 -9.04 7.34 6.97
N LYS A 60 -7.74 7.70 6.92
CA LYS A 60 -6.87 7.40 5.76
C LYS A 60 -5.77 6.38 6.04
N TYR A 61 -5.30 6.30 7.28
CA TYR A 61 -4.28 5.36 7.69
C TYR A 61 -4.22 5.32 9.23
N LEU A 62 -3.72 4.21 9.77
CA LEU A 62 -3.43 4.06 11.20
C LEU A 62 -1.93 4.01 11.43
N LYS A 63 -1.39 4.89 12.28
CA LYS A 63 0.03 4.86 12.64
C LYS A 63 0.25 3.99 13.87
N ALA A 64 1.24 3.12 13.81
CA ALA A 64 1.74 2.38 14.95
C ALA A 64 2.40 3.31 15.97
N ARG A 65 2.18 3.01 17.24
CA ARG A 65 2.73 3.72 18.39
C ARG A 65 3.32 2.70 19.36
N ARG A 66 4.31 3.13 20.14
CA ARG A 66 4.88 2.30 21.20
C ARG A 66 4.65 2.99 22.53
N LEU A 67 3.94 2.34 23.44
CA LEU A 67 3.72 2.87 24.78
C LEU A 67 5.04 2.85 25.57
N ILE A 68 5.49 4.02 26.00
CA ILE A 68 6.61 4.22 26.91
C ILE A 68 6.00 4.61 28.26
N ARG A 69 6.38 3.91 29.32
CA ARG A 69 5.97 4.22 30.70
C ARG A 69 7.17 4.81 31.44
N PHE A 70 6.94 5.93 32.11
CA PHE A 70 7.95 6.59 32.92
C PHE A 70 7.81 6.18 34.39
N PRO A 71 8.89 6.32 35.20
CA PRO A 71 8.86 5.97 36.63
C PRO A 71 7.82 6.76 37.44
N ASP A 72 7.44 7.95 36.99
CA ASP A 72 6.43 8.83 37.62
C ASP A 72 4.98 8.43 37.29
N SER A 73 4.78 7.21 36.76
CA SER A 73 3.48 6.70 36.30
C SER A 73 2.88 7.42 35.10
N THR A 74 3.58 8.39 34.50
CA THR A 74 3.17 8.97 33.23
C THR A 74 3.47 8.03 32.07
N SER A 75 2.77 8.19 30.96
CA SER A 75 3.03 7.42 29.76
C SER A 75 2.95 8.28 28.51
N TYR A 76 3.74 7.90 27.50
CA TYR A 76 3.79 8.56 26.21
C TYR A 76 3.85 7.50 25.11
N ALA A 77 3.04 7.66 24.06
CA ALA A 77 2.99 6.72 22.95
C ALA A 77 3.41 7.39 21.64
N PRO A 78 4.72 7.55 21.38
CA PRO A 78 5.20 8.12 20.13
C PRO A 78 4.89 7.22 18.94
N GLU A 79 4.72 7.85 17.77
CA GLU A 79 4.66 7.17 16.48
C GLU A 79 6.02 6.53 16.17
N ILE A 80 6.03 5.25 15.81
CA ILE A 80 7.27 4.48 15.57
C ILE A 80 7.62 4.30 14.09
N GLY A 81 7.05 5.13 13.22
CA GLY A 81 7.38 5.10 11.80
C GLY A 81 6.84 3.88 11.07
N ILE A 82 5.71 3.32 11.52
CA ILE A 82 4.99 2.28 10.79
C ILE A 82 3.54 2.72 10.69
N ALA A 83 2.90 2.47 9.56
CA ALA A 83 1.48 2.76 9.38
C ALA A 83 0.79 1.71 8.52
N ILE A 84 -0.52 1.57 8.69
CA ILE A 84 -1.40 0.80 7.80
C ILE A 84 -2.09 1.80 6.89
N CYS A 85 -1.84 1.72 5.59
CA CYS A 85 -2.54 2.53 4.61
C CYS A 85 -3.93 1.93 4.35
N PHE A 86 -5.02 2.66 4.60
CA PHE A 86 -6.38 2.10 4.41
C PHE A 86 -6.79 2.02 2.95
N SER A 87 -6.08 2.72 2.07
CA SER A 87 -6.34 2.65 0.63
C SER A 87 -5.94 1.29 0.05
N CYS A 88 -4.84 0.70 0.50
CA CYS A 88 -4.28 -0.53 -0.05
C CYS A 88 -4.07 -1.65 0.97
N ASP A 89 -4.42 -1.39 2.23
CA ASP A 89 -4.24 -2.28 3.37
C ASP A 89 -2.79 -2.73 3.61
N GLN A 90 -1.80 -2.04 3.06
CA GLN A 90 -0.39 -2.40 3.23
C GLN A 90 0.26 -1.68 4.40
N LEU A 91 1.25 -2.35 5.01
CA LEU A 91 2.16 -1.71 5.94
C LEU A 91 3.09 -0.76 5.18
N VAL A 92 3.18 0.47 5.68
CA VAL A 92 4.05 1.53 5.19
C VAL A 92 5.09 1.79 6.26
N TYR A 93 6.36 1.69 5.87
CA TYR A 93 7.49 1.91 6.75
C TYR A 93 8.08 3.29 6.49
N ALA A 94 8.26 4.02 7.58
CA ALA A 94 9.07 5.21 7.64
C ALA A 94 10.55 4.83 7.57
N ASN A 95 11.35 5.60 6.84
CA ASN A 95 12.80 5.46 6.98
C ASN A 95 13.25 6.19 8.26
N GLN A 96 14.35 5.72 8.86
CA GLN A 96 14.95 6.40 10.02
C GLN A 96 15.17 7.89 9.72
N ARG A 97 14.61 8.74 10.59
CA ARG A 97 14.73 10.20 10.52
C ARG A 97 16.20 10.63 10.61
N THR A 98 16.64 11.51 9.72
CA THR A 98 17.67 12.49 10.08
C THR A 98 17.04 13.50 11.04
N THR A 99 17.72 13.76 12.15
CA THR A 99 17.22 14.37 13.40
C THR A 99 16.73 15.83 13.33
N TYR A 100 16.59 16.42 12.14
CA TYR A 100 16.33 17.86 11.95
C TYR A 100 14.95 18.24 11.42
N MET A 101 14.02 17.30 11.20
CA MET A 101 12.67 17.63 10.71
C MET A 101 11.59 17.17 11.69
N ARG A 102 11.35 17.97 12.74
CA ARG A 102 10.34 17.69 13.78
C ARG A 102 8.88 17.72 13.29
N ASN A 103 8.60 18.11 12.03
CA ASN A 103 7.23 18.46 11.60
C ASN A 103 6.63 17.70 10.39
N TYR A 104 7.16 16.57 9.93
CA TYR A 104 6.61 15.94 8.71
C TYR A 104 6.47 14.42 8.76
N ASN A 105 5.51 13.93 9.55
CA ASN A 105 5.10 12.51 9.55
C ASN A 105 4.09 12.17 8.45
N HIS A 106 3.66 13.14 7.64
CA HIS A 106 2.79 12.92 6.49
C HIS A 106 3.57 12.57 5.21
N ILE A 107 4.83 13.00 5.10
CA ILE A 107 5.64 12.85 3.87
C ILE A 107 5.76 11.41 3.40
N GLU A 108 5.88 10.46 4.32
CA GLU A 108 6.10 9.06 3.97
C GLU A 108 4.83 8.38 3.50
N MET A 109 3.70 8.72 4.12
CA MET A 109 2.39 8.28 3.65
C MET A 109 2.09 8.90 2.27
N GLU A 110 2.41 10.17 2.07
CA GLU A 110 2.28 10.83 0.76
C GLU A 110 3.22 10.24 -0.29
N ARG A 111 4.45 9.85 0.09
CA ARG A 111 5.37 9.12 -0.78
C ARG A 111 4.81 7.75 -1.14
N HIS A 112 4.21 7.05 -0.18
CA HIS A 112 3.51 5.79 -0.45
C HIS A 112 2.35 6.03 -1.44
N TRP A 113 1.48 6.99 -1.17
CA TRP A 113 0.33 7.35 -2.01
C TRP A 113 0.71 7.74 -3.44
N SER A 114 1.75 8.54 -3.61
CA SER A 114 2.21 9.01 -4.93
C SER A 114 2.93 7.95 -5.75
N SER A 115 3.30 6.81 -5.17
CA SER A 115 4.30 5.94 -5.79
C SER A 115 3.99 4.43 -5.73
N SER A 116 3.52 3.95 -4.58
CA SER A 116 3.52 2.51 -4.24
C SER A 116 2.15 2.02 -3.79
N CYS A 117 1.26 2.92 -3.41
CA CYS A 117 -0.11 2.60 -3.05
C CYS A 117 -0.83 1.94 -4.23
N THR A 118 -1.28 0.71 -4.04
CA THR A 118 -2.00 -0.06 -5.05
C THR A 118 -3.49 0.29 -5.08
N GLY A 119 -4.03 0.71 -3.94
CA GLY A 119 -5.38 1.22 -3.83
C GLY A 119 -5.44 2.73 -4.04
N ASN A 120 -6.62 3.21 -4.41
CA ASN A 120 -6.83 4.60 -4.82
C ASN A 120 -7.86 5.34 -3.93
N GLN A 121 -8.27 4.76 -2.81
CA GLN A 121 -9.35 5.27 -1.94
C GLN A 121 -8.89 6.39 -0.97
N PHE A 122 -7.64 6.83 -1.04
CA PHE A 122 -7.16 7.95 -0.21
C PHE A 122 -7.56 9.33 -0.74
N CYS A 123 -7.88 9.43 -2.03
CA CYS A 123 -8.35 10.65 -2.68
C CYS A 123 -9.86 10.57 -2.88
N ASP A 124 -10.60 11.39 -2.14
CA ASP A 124 -12.07 11.40 -2.18
C ASP A 124 -12.63 12.31 -3.28
N LEU A 125 -11.77 13.12 -3.91
CA LEU A 125 -12.17 14.05 -4.96
C LEU A 125 -12.37 13.34 -6.29
N ASN A 126 -13.55 13.53 -6.88
CA ASN A 126 -13.74 13.25 -8.30
C ASN A 126 -13.25 14.43 -9.19
N TYR A 127 -13.24 14.20 -10.50
CA TYR A 127 -12.75 15.20 -11.46
C TYR A 127 -13.59 16.50 -11.47
N GLU A 128 -14.90 16.39 -11.33
CA GLU A 128 -15.79 17.56 -11.31
C GLU A 128 -15.59 18.40 -10.04
N GLU A 129 -15.44 17.76 -8.89
CA GLU A 129 -15.12 18.41 -7.61
C GLU A 129 -13.76 19.08 -7.66
N TYR A 130 -12.75 18.40 -8.22
CA TYR A 130 -11.44 18.99 -8.48
C TYR A 130 -11.55 20.27 -9.33
N LEU A 131 -12.33 20.24 -10.41
CA LEU A 131 -12.56 21.41 -11.26
C LEU A 131 -13.28 22.53 -10.50
N LYS A 132 -14.31 22.20 -9.71
CA LYS A 132 -15.03 23.19 -8.89
C LYS A 132 -14.09 23.91 -7.92
N ILE A 133 -13.20 23.19 -7.23
CA ILE A 133 -12.21 23.80 -6.33
C ILE A 133 -11.22 24.65 -7.15
N LYS A 134 -10.72 24.13 -8.26
CA LYS A 134 -9.73 24.83 -9.10
C LYS A 134 -10.28 26.12 -9.73
N GLN A 135 -11.57 26.18 -10.01
CA GLN A 135 -12.24 27.37 -10.57
C GLN A 135 -12.44 28.49 -9.54
N LYS A 136 -12.40 28.19 -8.24
CA LYS A 136 -12.41 29.22 -7.21
C LYS A 136 -11.13 30.08 -7.33
N PRO A 137 -11.20 31.40 -7.08
CA PRO A 137 -9.99 32.21 -6.98
C PRO A 137 -9.12 31.75 -5.80
N ASN A 138 -7.79 31.68 -6.00
CA ASN A 138 -6.86 31.15 -4.98
C ASN A 138 -6.99 31.81 -3.60
N SER A 139 -7.36 33.09 -3.54
CA SER A 139 -7.58 33.83 -2.29
C SER A 139 -8.76 33.30 -1.45
N THR A 140 -9.60 32.45 -2.02
CA THR A 140 -10.75 31.84 -1.36
C THR A 140 -10.52 30.38 -0.98
N TYR A 141 -9.33 29.83 -1.26
CA TYR A 141 -9.00 28.48 -0.83
C TYR A 141 -8.90 28.44 0.69
N ASN A 142 -9.63 27.50 1.29
CA ASN A 142 -9.41 27.14 2.68
C ASN A 142 -8.43 25.97 2.79
N PHE A 143 -8.02 25.63 4.01
CA PHE A 143 -7.11 24.51 4.26
C PHE A 143 -7.61 23.19 3.66
N ASN A 144 -8.92 22.94 3.68
CA ASN A 144 -9.51 21.72 3.14
C ASN A 144 -9.41 21.67 1.61
N ASP A 145 -9.63 22.79 0.92
CA ASP A 145 -9.47 22.92 -0.52
C ASP A 145 -8.02 22.63 -0.93
N GLU A 146 -7.04 23.25 -0.25
CA GLU A 146 -5.60 23.02 -0.52
C GLU A 146 -5.22 21.57 -0.26
N TYR A 147 -5.64 21.00 0.86
CA TYR A 147 -5.34 19.62 1.22
C TYR A 147 -5.96 18.62 0.25
N ALA A 148 -7.18 18.88 -0.21
CA ALA A 148 -7.87 18.04 -1.18
C ALA A 148 -7.17 18.09 -2.56
N LEU A 149 -6.80 19.28 -3.03
CA LEU A 149 -6.01 19.46 -4.26
C LEU A 149 -4.65 18.75 -4.19
N HIS A 150 -3.95 18.84 -3.05
CA HIS A 150 -2.68 18.15 -2.83
C HIS A 150 -2.83 16.63 -2.97
N LYS A 151 -3.81 16.04 -2.28
CA LYS A 151 -4.12 14.60 -2.39
C LYS A 151 -4.44 14.18 -3.83
N TYR A 152 -5.21 14.99 -4.56
CA TYR A 152 -5.52 14.73 -5.97
C TYR A 152 -4.25 14.74 -6.84
N GLY A 153 -3.31 15.64 -6.57
CA GLY A 153 -1.98 15.66 -7.20
C GLY A 153 -1.17 14.39 -6.94
N LEU A 154 -1.15 13.90 -5.68
CA LEU A 154 -0.49 12.63 -5.32
C LEU A 154 -1.12 11.45 -6.06
N TRP A 155 -2.45 11.40 -6.12
CA TRP A 155 -3.20 10.38 -6.86
C TRP A 155 -2.85 10.40 -8.36
N MET A 156 -2.90 11.57 -9.01
CA MET A 156 -2.54 11.71 -10.43
C MET A 156 -1.11 11.25 -10.70
N THR A 157 -0.17 11.60 -9.82
CA THR A 157 1.24 11.20 -9.92
C THR A 157 1.39 9.68 -9.94
N ASN A 158 0.71 9.00 -9.02
CA ASN A 158 0.70 7.54 -8.96
C ASN A 158 0.03 6.92 -10.20
N ALA A 159 -1.12 7.45 -10.61
CA ALA A 159 -1.84 6.98 -11.80
C ALA A 159 -0.98 7.06 -13.07
N ILE A 160 -0.31 8.20 -13.31
CA ILE A 160 0.62 8.38 -14.43
C ILE A 160 1.76 7.36 -14.34
N ARG A 161 2.34 7.16 -13.14
CA ARG A 161 3.40 6.17 -12.93
C ARG A 161 2.95 4.76 -13.29
N ARG A 162 1.76 4.35 -12.85
CA ARG A 162 1.18 3.03 -13.15
C ARG A 162 0.95 2.84 -14.64
N ILE A 163 0.42 3.85 -15.32
CA ILE A 163 0.23 3.82 -16.79
C ILE A 163 1.56 3.67 -17.51
N LYS A 164 2.61 4.42 -17.11
CA LYS A 164 3.96 4.28 -17.68
C LYS A 164 4.48 2.85 -17.51
N ARG A 165 4.39 2.28 -16.30
CA ARG A 165 4.80 0.89 -16.02
C ARG A 165 4.02 -0.13 -16.87
N ALA A 166 2.71 0.04 -16.98
CA ALA A 166 1.86 -0.84 -17.79
C ALA A 166 2.24 -0.78 -19.28
N ARG A 167 2.54 0.41 -19.81
CA ARG A 167 3.02 0.58 -21.19
C ARG A 167 4.36 -0.12 -21.43
N GLU A 168 5.30 0.03 -20.51
CA GLU A 168 6.61 -0.65 -20.59
C GLU A 168 6.47 -2.18 -20.49
N ALA A 169 5.63 -2.68 -19.59
CA ALA A 169 5.32 -4.10 -19.52
C ALA A 169 4.69 -4.60 -20.83
N GLY A 170 3.75 -3.84 -21.41
CA GLY A 170 3.13 -4.16 -22.69
C GLY A 170 4.13 -4.21 -23.85
N LYS A 171 5.13 -3.31 -23.89
CA LYS A 171 6.24 -3.38 -24.87
C LYS A 171 7.05 -4.67 -24.71
N LYS A 172 7.41 -5.02 -23.46
CA LYS A 172 8.17 -6.25 -23.15
C LYS A 172 7.39 -7.50 -23.58
N ILE A 173 6.11 -7.57 -23.26
CA ILE A 173 5.23 -8.70 -23.64
C ILE A 173 5.16 -8.83 -25.17
N ARG A 174 4.98 -7.72 -25.90
CA ARG A 174 4.99 -7.75 -27.38
C ARG A 174 6.33 -8.23 -27.95
N ALA A 175 7.44 -7.77 -27.39
CA ALA A 175 8.77 -8.22 -27.81
C ALA A 175 8.95 -9.73 -27.59
N CYS A 176 8.59 -10.25 -26.41
CA CYS A 176 8.61 -11.68 -26.11
C CYS A 176 7.75 -12.48 -27.11
N ALA A 177 6.53 -12.01 -27.42
CA ALA A 177 5.64 -12.68 -28.36
C ALA A 177 6.18 -12.70 -29.80
N ILE A 178 6.89 -11.65 -30.24
CA ILE A 178 7.56 -11.60 -31.55
C ILE A 178 8.74 -12.58 -31.57
N ILE A 179 9.57 -12.56 -30.53
CA ILE A 179 10.73 -13.47 -30.42
C ILE A 179 10.25 -14.91 -30.43
N GLN A 180 9.24 -15.26 -29.64
CA GLN A 180 8.64 -16.60 -29.61
C GLN A 180 8.14 -17.03 -30.99
N ARG A 181 7.41 -16.17 -31.71
CA ARG A 181 6.95 -16.46 -33.08
C ARG A 181 8.11 -16.70 -34.04
N LYS A 182 9.10 -15.81 -34.06
CA LYS A 182 10.29 -15.98 -34.91
C LYS A 182 11.08 -17.24 -34.56
N TRP A 183 11.16 -17.58 -33.27
CA TRP A 183 11.80 -18.81 -32.83
C TRP A 183 11.07 -20.04 -33.39
N LEU A 184 9.74 -20.07 -33.30
CA LEU A 184 8.93 -21.15 -33.90
C LEU A 184 9.11 -21.21 -35.42
N GLU A 185 9.13 -20.08 -36.12
CA GLU A 185 9.36 -20.04 -37.57
C GLU A 185 10.73 -20.60 -37.96
N ILE A 186 11.82 -20.20 -37.26
CA ILE A 186 13.17 -20.73 -37.50
C ILE A 186 13.20 -22.25 -37.25
N PHE A 187 12.51 -22.68 -36.20
CA PHE A 187 12.50 -24.05 -35.76
C PHE A 187 11.76 -25.01 -36.70
N TYR A 188 10.67 -24.55 -37.32
CA TYR A 188 9.87 -25.35 -38.25
C TYR A 188 10.16 -25.09 -39.74
N ARG A 189 11.18 -24.27 -40.07
CA ARG A 189 11.65 -24.10 -41.46
C ARG A 189 12.29 -25.40 -42.00
N PRO A 190 12.23 -25.66 -43.32
CA PRO A 190 12.85 -26.84 -43.94
C PRO A 190 14.38 -26.95 -43.74
N GLU A 191 15.06 -25.83 -43.55
CA GLU A 191 16.49 -25.72 -43.22
C GLU A 191 16.75 -25.53 -41.71
N GLY A 192 15.68 -25.44 -40.90
CA GLY A 192 15.74 -25.39 -39.44
C GLY A 192 16.00 -26.76 -38.82
N MET A 193 15.90 -26.89 -37.49
CA MET A 193 16.03 -28.20 -36.85
C MET A 193 14.94 -29.15 -37.37
N TYR A 194 15.36 -30.20 -38.08
CA TYR A 194 14.43 -31.25 -38.52
C TYR A 194 13.73 -31.85 -37.30
N ALA A 195 12.47 -32.27 -37.44
CA ALA A 195 11.68 -32.88 -36.36
C ALA A 195 12.43 -34.03 -35.64
N THR A 196 13.34 -34.70 -36.34
CA THR A 196 14.24 -35.74 -35.81
C THR A 196 15.36 -35.22 -34.90
N GLN A 197 15.98 -34.08 -35.23
CA GLN A 197 16.94 -33.39 -34.36
C GLN A 197 16.24 -32.85 -33.11
N LEU A 198 15.00 -32.39 -33.27
CA LEU A 198 14.18 -31.94 -32.17
C LEU A 198 13.83 -33.06 -31.18
N ALA A 199 13.40 -34.21 -31.68
CA ALA A 199 13.12 -35.38 -30.85
C ALA A 199 14.36 -35.82 -30.06
N LYS A 200 15.55 -35.72 -30.67
CA LYS A 200 16.83 -35.97 -29.97
C LYS A 200 17.11 -34.92 -28.88
N HIS A 201 16.88 -33.64 -29.16
CA HIS A 201 17.09 -32.56 -28.19
C HIS A 201 16.15 -32.69 -26.97
N TYR A 202 14.87 -33.00 -27.19
CA TYR A 202 13.93 -33.25 -26.08
C TYR A 202 14.26 -34.52 -25.29
N LYS A 203 14.70 -35.60 -25.94
CA LYS A 203 15.20 -36.80 -25.24
C LYS A 203 16.40 -36.47 -24.33
N LEU A 204 17.35 -35.67 -24.82
CA LEU A 204 18.50 -35.22 -24.04
C LEU A 204 18.09 -34.32 -22.87
N LEU A 205 17.22 -33.34 -23.09
CA LEU A 205 16.69 -32.48 -22.02
C LEU A 205 15.94 -33.27 -20.94
N TRP A 206 15.19 -34.29 -21.35
CA TRP A 206 14.48 -35.17 -20.42
C TRP A 206 15.45 -36.02 -19.61
N ALA A 207 16.47 -36.62 -20.24
CA ALA A 207 17.51 -37.38 -19.54
C ALA A 207 18.28 -36.50 -18.53
N VAL A 208 18.67 -35.27 -18.91
CA VAL A 208 19.33 -34.32 -18.00
C VAL A 208 18.45 -33.95 -16.81
N ARG A 209 17.12 -33.79 -17.01
CA ARG A 209 16.19 -33.52 -15.91
C ARG A 209 16.06 -34.69 -14.95
N GLU A 210 16.07 -35.92 -15.44
CA GLU A 210 16.05 -37.12 -14.59
C GLU A 210 17.35 -37.25 -13.78
N GLU A 211 18.52 -37.04 -14.41
CA GLU A 211 19.82 -37.00 -13.71
C GLU A 211 19.83 -35.94 -12.59
N MET A 212 19.39 -34.72 -12.88
CA MET A 212 19.29 -33.66 -11.85
C MET A 212 18.34 -34.05 -10.70
N ARG A 213 17.23 -34.76 -10.99
CA ARG A 213 16.30 -35.25 -9.97
C ARG A 213 16.91 -36.34 -9.10
N GLN A 214 17.80 -37.16 -9.64
CA GLN A 214 18.51 -38.18 -8.85
C GLN A 214 19.55 -37.53 -7.93
N VAL A 215 20.30 -36.54 -8.42
CA VAL A 215 21.29 -35.80 -7.62
C VAL A 215 20.66 -34.98 -6.49
N SER A 216 19.42 -34.50 -6.67
CA SER A 216 18.71 -33.72 -5.65
C SER A 216 17.96 -34.55 -4.59
N ASN A 217 17.98 -35.88 -4.72
CA ASN A 217 17.42 -36.83 -3.75
C ASN A 217 18.51 -37.58 -2.94
N ILE A 218 19.75 -37.07 -2.94
CA ILE A 218 20.86 -37.47 -2.05
C ILE A 218 21.08 -36.33 -1.04
#